data_AF-S7TQX0-F1
#
_entry.id   AF-S7TQX0-F1
#
_cell.length_a   1.000
_cell.length_b   1.000
_cell.length_c   1.000
_cell.angle_alpha   90.00
_cell.angle_beta   90.00
_cell.angle_gamma   90.00
#
_symmetry.space_group_name_H-M   'P 1'
#
loop_
_entity.id
_entity.type
_entity.pdbx_description
1 polymer ?
#
loop_
_entity_poly.entity_id
_entity_poly.type
_entity_poly.pdbx_seq_one_letter_code
_entity_poly.pdbx_strand_id
1 'polypeptide(L)'
;MAIMAIVLVAVYRLHAQTISMNNAVRFHTLAPLLAQARLTAVAIDPDSRDSGNGDFGTDYPGYTWEVTIEDVVSEYLGESGKNLKMIEITISLNENESNYRIRTYRMIPDRE
;
A
#
# COMPACT_ATOMS: atom_id res chain seq x y z
N MET A 1 -39.54 -15.25 -26.11
CA MET A 1 -38.43 -14.28 -26.20
C MET A 1 -37.95 -13.75 -24.84
N ALA A 2 -38.47 -14.18 -23.69
CA ALA A 2 -37.99 -13.74 -22.37
C ALA A 2 -36.85 -14.60 -21.79
N ILE A 3 -36.86 -15.91 -22.09
CA ILE A 3 -35.93 -16.89 -21.50
C ILE A 3 -34.49 -16.68 -21.99
N MET A 4 -34.28 -16.39 -23.29
CA MET A 4 -32.93 -16.11 -23.81
C MET A 4 -32.30 -14.86 -23.17
N ALA A 5 -33.09 -13.81 -22.92
CA ALA A 5 -32.60 -12.58 -22.30
C ALA A 5 -32.15 -12.81 -20.84
N ILE A 6 -32.91 -13.61 -20.08
CA ILE A 6 -32.58 -13.96 -18.69
C ILE A 6 -31.28 -14.77 -18.63
N VAL A 7 -31.09 -15.73 -19.55
CA VAL A 7 -29.87 -16.54 -19.62
C VAL A 7 -28.65 -15.69 -20.01
N LEU A 8 -28.78 -14.79 -20.98
CA LEU A 8 -27.70 -13.87 -21.38
C LEU A 8 -27.27 -12.95 -20.22
N VAL A 9 -28.23 -12.39 -19.48
CA VAL A 9 -27.93 -11.55 -18.30
C VAL A 9 -27.26 -12.37 -17.19
N ALA A 10 -27.70 -13.60 -16.94
CA ALA A 10 -27.10 -14.47 -15.94
C ALA A 10 -25.64 -14.83 -16.28
N VAL A 11 -25.36 -15.22 -17.52
CA VAL A 11 -24.00 -15.54 -18.00
C VAL A 11 -23.11 -14.30 -17.98
N TYR A 12 -23.63 -13.15 -18.42
CA TYR A 12 -22.88 -11.90 -18.41
C TYR A 12 -22.57 -11.44 -16.98
N ARG A 13 -23.49 -11.63 -16.03
CA ARG A 13 -23.26 -11.35 -14.61
C ARG A 13 -22.25 -12.30 -13.98
N LEU A 14 -22.26 -13.58 -14.34
CA LEU A 14 -21.27 -14.56 -13.89
C LEU A 14 -19.86 -14.21 -14.39
N HIS A 15 -19.72 -13.85 -15.67
CA HIS A 15 -18.44 -13.37 -16.22
C HIS A 15 -17.99 -12.05 -15.57
N ALA A 16 -18.90 -11.09 -15.39
CA ALA A 16 -18.59 -9.83 -14.74
C ALA A 16 -18.16 -10.01 -13.27
N GLN A 17 -18.77 -10.96 -12.54
CA GLN A 17 -18.38 -11.29 -11.17
C GLN A 17 -16.98 -11.92 -11.10
N THR A 18 -16.61 -12.79 -12.04
CA THR A 18 -15.26 -13.39 -12.08
C THR A 18 -14.18 -12.35 -12.43
N ILE A 19 -14.48 -11.41 -13.34
CA ILE A 19 -13.52 -10.38 -13.77
C ILE A 19 -13.25 -9.36 -12.66
N SER A 20 -14.30 -8.91 -11.96
CA SER A 20 -14.15 -7.95 -10.85
C SER A 20 -13.38 -8.54 -9.66
N MET A 21 -13.59 -9.83 -9.37
CA MET A 21 -12.88 -10.53 -8.30
C MET A 21 -11.38 -10.75 -8.62
N ASN A 22 -11.02 -10.94 -9.90
CA ASN A 22 -9.61 -11.13 -10.28
C ASN A 22 -8.77 -9.86 -10.03
N ASN A 23 -9.34 -8.68 -10.25
CA ASN A 23 -8.63 -7.42 -10.06
C ASN A 23 -8.39 -7.11 -8.58
N ALA A 24 -9.39 -7.36 -7.72
CA ALA A 24 -9.25 -7.22 -6.27
C ALA A 24 -8.22 -8.20 -5.67
N VAL A 25 -8.18 -9.46 -6.14
CA VAL A 25 -7.19 -10.45 -5.68
C VAL A 25 -5.76 -10.07 -6.09
N ARG A 26 -5.59 -9.46 -7.27
CA ARG A 26 -4.28 -8.93 -7.69
C ARG A 26 -3.83 -7.78 -6.81
N PHE A 27 -4.72 -6.85 -6.44
CA PHE A 27 -4.39 -5.79 -5.49
C PHE A 27 -3.96 -6.35 -4.12
N HIS A 28 -4.72 -7.29 -3.56
CA HIS A 28 -4.40 -7.87 -2.25
C HIS A 28 -3.09 -8.69 -2.21
N THR A 29 -2.56 -9.10 -3.37
CA THR A 29 -1.27 -9.81 -3.46
C THR A 29 -0.12 -8.87 -3.82
N LEU A 30 -0.35 -7.91 -4.72
CA LEU A 30 0.69 -6.96 -5.15
C LEU A 30 0.89 -5.81 -4.17
N ALA A 31 -0.16 -5.27 -3.56
CA ALA A 31 -0.06 -4.17 -2.59
C ALA A 31 0.87 -4.48 -1.40
N PRO A 32 0.78 -5.65 -0.71
CA PRO A 32 1.74 -5.97 0.35
C PRO A 32 3.18 -6.15 -0.17
N LEU A 33 3.36 -6.71 -1.37
CA LEU A 33 4.69 -6.86 -1.98
C LEU A 33 5.32 -5.50 -2.28
N LEU A 34 4.55 -4.58 -2.87
CA LEU A 34 4.98 -3.20 -3.18
C LEU A 34 5.25 -2.41 -1.90
N ALA A 35 4.40 -2.55 -0.88
CA ALA A 35 4.59 -1.94 0.42
C ALA A 35 5.88 -2.43 1.09
N GLN A 36 6.14 -3.75 1.05
CA GLN A 36 7.36 -4.32 1.59
C GLN A 36 8.61 -3.85 0.82
N ALA A 37 8.55 -3.80 -0.52
CA ALA A 37 9.64 -3.30 -1.34
C ALA A 37 9.98 -1.83 -1.01
N ARG A 38 8.97 -0.96 -0.86
CA ARG A 38 9.17 0.43 -0.41
C ARG A 38 9.71 0.50 1.01
N LEU A 39 9.20 -0.32 1.92
CA LEU A 39 9.72 -0.37 3.28
C LEU A 39 11.21 -0.74 3.32
N THR A 40 11.64 -1.70 2.48
CA THR A 40 13.05 -2.07 2.36
C THR A 40 13.88 -0.94 1.76
N ALA A 41 13.37 -0.23 0.74
CA ALA A 41 14.04 0.94 0.19
C ALA A 41 14.26 2.02 1.26
N VAL A 42 13.21 2.38 2.00
CA VAL A 42 13.24 3.33 3.14
C VAL A 42 14.22 2.89 4.24
N ALA A 43 14.36 1.58 4.46
CA ALA A 43 15.28 1.05 5.46
C ALA A 43 16.76 1.16 5.05
N ILE A 44 17.06 0.94 3.77
CA ILE A 44 18.42 0.87 3.23
C ILE A 44 18.93 2.26 2.85
N ASP A 45 18.10 3.06 2.18
CA ASP A 45 18.49 4.35 1.64
C ASP A 45 18.15 5.48 2.63
N PRO A 46 19.16 6.14 3.22
CA PRO A 46 18.95 7.23 4.14
C PRO A 46 18.25 8.45 3.53
N ASP A 47 18.36 8.69 2.22
CA ASP A 47 17.66 9.82 1.55
C ASP A 47 16.18 9.53 1.34
N SER A 48 15.77 8.27 1.42
CA SER A 48 14.38 7.84 1.38
C SER A 48 13.70 7.76 2.75
N ARG A 49 14.37 8.25 3.81
CA ARG A 49 13.85 8.35 5.18
C ARG A 49 12.99 9.58 5.44
N ASP A 50 12.69 10.34 4.40
CA ASP A 50 11.72 11.42 4.45
C ASP A 50 10.33 10.93 4.03
N SER A 51 9.30 11.62 4.52
CA SER A 51 7.94 11.41 4.04
C SER A 51 7.85 11.85 2.58
N GLY A 52 7.14 11.07 1.78
CA GLY A 52 7.02 11.32 0.35
C GLY A 52 5.88 10.55 -0.28
N ASN A 53 5.44 11.01 -1.43
CA ASN A 53 4.49 10.29 -2.26
C ASN A 53 5.04 10.14 -3.68
N GLY A 54 4.47 9.20 -4.43
CA GLY A 54 4.79 9.01 -5.83
C GLY A 54 3.99 7.90 -6.47
N ASP A 55 4.35 7.59 -7.71
CA ASP A 55 3.82 6.46 -8.45
C ASP A 55 4.88 5.35 -8.58
N PHE A 56 4.42 4.17 -8.98
CA PHE A 56 5.30 3.05 -9.34
C PHE A 56 5.64 3.03 -10.84
N GLY A 57 5.42 4.14 -11.55
CA GLY A 57 5.69 4.27 -12.98
C GLY A 57 4.90 3.32 -13.88
N THR A 58 5.46 2.99 -15.04
CA THR A 58 4.82 2.15 -16.06
C THR A 58 4.77 0.67 -15.71
N ASP A 59 5.58 0.22 -14.74
CA ASP A 59 5.59 -1.17 -14.29
C ASP A 59 4.29 -1.53 -13.53
N TYR A 60 3.68 -0.56 -12.84
CA TYR A 60 2.45 -0.73 -12.08
C TYR A 60 1.51 0.48 -12.29
N PRO A 61 0.85 0.58 -13.46
CA PRO A 61 -0.01 1.71 -13.76
C PRO A 61 -1.19 1.78 -12.78
N GLY A 62 -1.46 2.98 -12.26
CA GLY A 62 -2.56 3.24 -11.33
C GLY A 62 -2.24 2.93 -9.86
N TYR A 63 -1.06 2.38 -9.55
CA TYR A 63 -0.59 2.25 -8.17
C TYR A 63 0.17 3.50 -7.75
N THR A 64 -0.24 4.09 -6.64
CA THR A 64 0.46 5.18 -5.97
C THR A 64 0.90 4.74 -4.59
N TRP A 65 1.97 5.34 -4.09
CA TRP A 65 2.46 5.11 -2.75
C TRP A 65 2.61 6.42 -2.00
N GLU A 66 2.39 6.35 -0.70
CA GLU A 66 2.66 7.41 0.25
C GLU A 66 3.39 6.81 1.44
N VAL A 67 4.48 7.45 1.84
CA VAL A 67 5.28 7.09 3.01
C VAL A 67 5.23 8.27 3.97
N THR A 68 4.82 8.01 5.19
CA THR A 68 4.81 8.98 6.29
C THR A 68 5.73 8.47 7.38
N ILE A 69 6.73 9.28 7.73
CA ILE A 69 7.71 8.96 8.77
C ILE A 69 7.53 9.97 9.89
N GLU A 70 7.20 9.49 11.08
CA GLU A 70 6.91 10.33 12.24
C GLU A 70 7.80 9.95 13.42
N ASP A 71 8.18 10.95 14.21
CA ASP A 71 8.87 10.76 15.48
C ASP A 71 7.92 10.24 16.55
N VAL A 72 8.27 9.11 17.16
CA VAL A 72 7.47 8.53 18.24
C VAL A 72 7.98 9.06 19.57
N VAL A 73 7.36 10.15 20.02
CA VAL A 73 7.58 10.66 21.38
C VAL A 73 6.77 9.78 22.35
N SER A 74 7.46 8.94 23.11
CA SER A 74 6.83 8.12 24.15
C SER A 74 7.34 8.54 25.52
N GLU A 75 6.42 8.98 26.38
CA GLU A 75 6.71 9.29 27.79
C GLU A 75 7.28 8.08 28.56
N TYR A 76 6.98 6.87 28.11
CA TYR A 76 7.45 5.62 28.72
C TYR A 76 8.87 5.21 28.30
N LEU A 77 9.33 5.66 27.12
CA LEU A 77 10.64 5.27 26.57
C LEU A 77 11.73 6.32 26.84
N GLY A 78 11.37 7.52 27.30
CA GLY A 78 12.32 8.59 27.64
C GLY A 78 13.28 8.91 26.49
N GLU A 79 14.56 9.16 26.81
CA GLU A 79 15.62 9.46 25.83
C GLU A 79 15.84 8.32 24.81
N SER A 80 15.56 7.06 25.18
CA SER A 80 15.66 5.91 24.29
C SER A 80 14.58 5.88 23.20
N GLY A 81 13.48 6.62 23.41
CA GLY A 81 12.40 6.78 22.44
C GLY A 81 12.73 7.78 21.31
N LYS A 82 13.75 8.63 21.48
CA LYS A 82 14.10 9.66 20.48
C LYS A 82 14.49 9.09 19.12
N ASN A 83 15.00 7.87 19.11
CA ASN A 83 15.42 7.18 17.89
C ASN A 83 14.31 6.31 17.28
N LEU A 84 13.12 6.27 17.90
CA LEU A 84 12.00 5.47 17.42
C LEU A 84 11.21 6.26 16.39
N LYS A 85 11.29 5.81 15.13
CA LYS A 85 10.51 6.36 14.03
C LYS A 85 9.34 5.42 13.72
N MET A 86 8.14 5.98 13.61
CA MET A 86 7.00 5.33 13.00
C MET A 86 7.11 5.50 11.49
N ILE A 87 7.02 4.40 10.75
CA ILE A 87 6.97 4.42 9.29
C ILE A 87 5.61 3.86 8.90
N GLU A 88 4.76 4.71 8.32
CA GLU A 88 3.48 4.34 7.74
C GLU A 88 3.61 4.36 6.21
N ILE A 89 3.22 3.27 5.56
CA ILE A 89 3.23 3.16 4.10
C ILE A 89 1.81 2.83 3.65
N THR A 90 1.29 3.66 2.76
CA THR A 90 -0.02 3.50 2.14
C THR A 90 0.16 3.28 0.66
N ILE A 91 -0.37 2.16 0.16
CA ILE A 91 -0.45 1.83 -1.27
C ILE A 91 -1.89 2.00 -1.71
N SER A 92 -2.12 2.85 -2.70
CA SER A 92 -3.44 3.10 -3.26
C SER A 92 -3.48 2.62 -4.71
N LEU A 93 -4.61 2.06 -5.14
CA LEU A 93 -4.88 1.69 -6.53
C LEU A 93 -6.11 2.46 -7.03
N ASN A 94 -6.06 2.94 -8.28
CA ASN A 94 -7.14 3.65 -8.96
C ASN A 94 -7.70 4.81 -8.14
N GLU A 95 -6.89 5.85 -7.89
CA GLU A 95 -7.35 7.07 -7.19
C GLU A 95 -8.09 6.77 -5.86
N ASN A 96 -7.47 5.96 -5.00
CA ASN A 96 -7.99 5.58 -3.66
C ASN A 96 -9.17 4.59 -3.62
N GLU A 97 -9.52 3.93 -4.73
CA GLU A 97 -10.55 2.88 -4.77
C GLU A 97 -10.20 1.67 -3.89
N SER A 98 -8.91 1.34 -3.80
CA SER A 98 -8.39 0.28 -2.92
C SER A 98 -7.11 0.75 -2.24
N ASN A 99 -7.09 0.69 -0.90
CA ASN A 99 -5.99 1.17 -0.09
C ASN A 99 -5.46 0.05 0.81
N TYR A 100 -4.15 -0.13 0.81
CA TYR A 100 -3.44 -1.05 1.70
C TYR A 100 -2.45 -0.26 2.53
N ARG A 101 -2.62 -0.32 3.84
CA ARG A 101 -1.79 0.43 4.78
C ARG A 101 -1.04 -0.50 5.71
N ILE A 102 0.27 -0.28 5.81
CA ILE A 102 1.13 -0.96 6.78
C ILE A 102 1.81 0.09 7.65
N ARG A 103 1.85 -0.20 8.95
CA ARG A 103 2.58 0.61 9.93
C ARG A 103 3.65 -0.24 10.58
N THR A 104 4.86 0.29 10.63
CA THR A 104 5.98 -0.35 11.32
C THR A 104 6.70 0.65 12.20
N TYR A 105 7.31 0.15 13.26
CA TYR A 105 8.09 0.93 14.22
C TYR A 105 9.52 0.43 14.16
N ARG A 106 10.45 1.33 13.85
CA ARG A 106 11.86 0.98 13.74
C ARG A 106 12.70 2.00 14.47
N MET A 107 13.70 1.50 15.21
CA MET A 107 14.74 2.36 15.75
C MET A 107 15.70 2.71 14.62
N ILE A 108 15.81 3.99 14.30
CA ILE A 108 16.80 4.51 13.37
C ILE A 108 17.82 5.27 14.22
N PRO A 109 19.10 4.85 14.27
CA PRO A 109 20.10 5.59 15.01
C PRO A 109 20.24 6.99 14.42
N ASP A 110 20.36 7.99 15.29
CA ASP A 110 20.60 9.39 14.93
C ASP A 110 21.90 9.46 14.09
N ARG A 111 21.90 10.25 13.02
CA ARG A 111 23.11 10.47 12.22
C ARG A 111 24.07 11.32 13.06
N GLU A 112 25.11 10.68 13.61
CA GLU A 112 26.27 11.37 14.20
C GLU A 112 26.90 12.38 13.24
#